data_AF-A0A3B0VV68-F1
#
_entry.id   AF-A0A3B0VV68-F1
#
_cell.length_a   1.000
_cell.length_b   1.000
_cell.length_c   1.000
_cell.angle_alpha   90.00
_cell.angle_beta   90.00
_cell.angle_gamma   90.00
#
_symmetry.space_group_name_H-M   'P 1'
#
loop_
_entity.id
_entity.type
_entity.pdbx_description
1 polymer ?
#
loop_
_entity_poly.entity_id
_entity_poly.type
_entity_poly.pdbx_seq_one_letter_code
_entity_poly.pdbx_strand_id
1 'polypeptide(L)'
;MENESKLVPVLREGVEIVKMIAFRDLREVVSRRFPERERHYHNKLTGAAINRCFGIVNPESAFQEFAQSESREIDDILNGLTADLPQLRIPLTDALRIMVLCDHQEGVDNSIILSQNQDYGILLVERDLPMPHRFIELVRRIGASLGLVIPPLPANEVNTVEKGEE
;
A
#
# COMPACT_ATOMS: atom_id res chain seq x y z
N MET A 1 -24.63 15.04 -2.69
CA MET A 1 -23.35 15.12 -1.95
C MET A 1 -23.24 14.08 -0.81
N GLU A 2 -24.06 13.03 -0.75
CA GLU A 2 -23.91 11.94 0.27
C GLU A 2 -22.97 10.79 -0.15
N ASN A 3 -22.72 10.60 -1.46
CA ASN A 3 -21.91 9.48 -1.94
C ASN A 3 -20.39 9.67 -1.79
N GLU A 4 -19.90 10.91 -1.76
CA GLU A 4 -18.46 11.20 -1.57
C GLU A 4 -18.01 10.84 -0.15
N SER A 5 -18.87 11.05 0.86
CA SER A 5 -18.60 10.74 2.26
C SER A 5 -18.34 9.24 2.52
N LYS A 6 -18.93 8.34 1.73
CA LYS A 6 -18.71 6.88 1.86
C LYS A 6 -17.54 6.37 1.04
N LEU A 7 -17.03 7.15 0.10
CA LEU A 7 -16.00 6.70 -0.84
C LEU A 7 -14.59 6.79 -0.25
N VAL A 8 -14.31 7.84 0.53
CA VAL A 8 -12.98 8.05 1.16
C VAL A 8 -12.56 6.86 2.01
N PRO A 9 -13.40 6.31 2.92
CA PRO A 9 -13.01 5.13 3.70
C PRO A 9 -12.65 3.92 2.82
N VAL A 10 -13.42 3.65 1.76
CA VAL A 10 -13.18 2.53 0.83
C VAL A 10 -11.87 2.71 0.07
N LEU A 11 -11.56 3.95 -0.35
CA LEU A 11 -10.29 4.26 -0.99
C LEU A 11 -9.10 4.08 -0.04
N ARG A 12 -9.24 4.51 1.22
CA ARG A 12 -8.22 4.33 2.26
C ARG A 12 -7.96 2.84 2.55
N GLU A 13 -9.01 2.02 2.65
CA GLU A 13 -8.84 0.56 2.73
C GLU A 13 -8.07 0.00 1.53
N GLY A 14 -8.35 0.51 0.33
CA GLY A 14 -7.60 0.15 -0.86
C GLY A 14 -6.10 0.50 -0.76
N VAL A 15 -5.77 1.67 -0.21
CA VAL A 15 -4.38 2.08 0.05
C VAL A 15 -3.70 1.15 1.05
N GLU A 16 -4.39 0.77 2.13
CA GLU A 16 -3.84 -0.16 3.13
C GLU A 16 -3.55 -1.55 2.55
N ILE A 17 -4.40 -2.06 1.66
CA ILE A 17 -4.13 -3.32 0.97
C ILE A 17 -2.87 -3.21 0.10
N VAL A 18 -2.66 -2.08 -0.60
CA VAL A 18 -1.42 -1.86 -1.37
C VAL A 18 -0.20 -1.82 -0.45
N LYS A 19 -0.28 -1.17 0.71
CA LYS A 19 0.80 -1.17 1.72
C LYS A 19 1.12 -2.59 2.19
N MET A 20 0.10 -3.41 2.46
CA MET A 20 0.30 -4.82 2.85
C MET A 20 0.99 -5.64 1.75
N ILE A 21 0.56 -5.48 0.49
CA ILE A 21 1.19 -6.14 -0.67
C ILE A 21 2.65 -5.73 -0.78
N ALA A 22 2.91 -4.42 -0.73
CA ALA A 22 4.25 -3.87 -0.81
C ALA A 22 5.14 -4.35 0.34
N PHE A 23 4.63 -4.37 1.57
CA PHE A 23 5.35 -4.89 2.72
C PHE A 23 5.75 -6.36 2.51
N ARG A 24 4.83 -7.20 2.03
CA ARG A 24 5.11 -8.62 1.81
C ARG A 24 6.29 -8.81 0.84
N ASP A 25 6.20 -8.22 -0.34
CA ASP A 25 7.20 -8.37 -1.40
C ASP A 25 8.53 -7.72 -1.03
N LEU A 26 8.47 -6.52 -0.42
CA LEU A 26 9.66 -5.79 0.01
C LEU A 26 10.41 -6.54 1.11
N ARG A 27 9.71 -7.23 2.02
CA ARG A 27 10.36 -8.05 3.04
C ARG A 27 11.21 -9.16 2.44
N GLU A 28 10.78 -9.75 1.32
CA GLU A 28 11.57 -10.78 0.62
C GLU A 28 12.81 -10.19 -0.09
N VAL A 29 12.73 -8.94 -0.53
CA VAL A 29 13.92 -8.20 -1.02
C VAL A 29 14.87 -7.92 0.14
N VAL A 30 14.36 -7.39 1.25
CA VAL A 30 15.14 -7.05 2.45
C VAL A 30 15.83 -8.28 3.03
N SER A 31 15.14 -9.41 3.14
CA SER A 31 15.74 -10.64 3.68
C SER A 31 16.87 -11.19 2.82
N ARG A 32 16.80 -11.01 1.49
CA ARG A 32 17.87 -11.38 0.56
C ARG A 32 19.05 -10.40 0.59
N ARG A 33 18.77 -9.11 0.82
CA ARG A 33 19.80 -8.06 0.90
C ARG A 33 20.58 -8.09 2.21
N PHE A 34 19.96 -8.52 3.30
CA PHE A 34 20.56 -8.61 4.64
C PHE A 34 20.40 -10.02 5.24
N PRO A 35 20.95 -11.07 4.61
CA PRO A 35 20.73 -12.46 5.01
C PRO A 35 21.30 -12.79 6.40
N GLU A 36 22.27 -12.02 6.89
CA GLU A 36 22.88 -12.15 8.21
C GLU A 36 22.02 -11.57 9.34
N ARG A 37 21.01 -10.77 9.01
CA ARG A 37 20.11 -10.14 9.98
C ARG A 37 18.94 -11.06 10.32
N GLU A 38 18.41 -10.89 11.52
CA GLU A 38 17.26 -11.67 11.98
C GLU A 38 15.94 -11.16 11.38
N ARG A 39 14.93 -12.03 11.41
CA ARG A 39 13.59 -11.73 10.89
C ARG A 39 12.96 -10.47 11.50
N HIS A 40 13.26 -10.17 12.77
CA HIS A 40 12.74 -8.97 13.43
C HIS A 40 13.30 -7.70 12.77
N TYR A 41 14.60 -7.66 12.47
CA TYR A 41 15.23 -6.57 11.73
C TYR A 41 14.61 -6.41 10.34
N HIS A 42 14.42 -7.51 9.60
CA HIS A 42 13.79 -7.45 8.27
C HIS A 42 12.39 -6.83 8.32
N ASN A 43 11.56 -7.26 9.27
CA ASN A 43 10.22 -6.71 9.45
C ASN A 43 10.27 -5.21 9.80
N LYS A 44 11.17 -4.80 10.69
CA LYS A 44 11.28 -3.42 11.16
C LYS A 44 11.79 -2.49 10.06
N LEU A 45 12.79 -2.92 9.29
CA LEU A 45 13.33 -2.17 8.14
C LEU A 45 12.28 -2.04 7.02
N THR A 46 11.58 -3.14 6.71
CA THR A 46 10.49 -3.12 5.73
C THR A 46 9.38 -2.16 6.15
N GLY A 47 8.94 -2.23 7.41
CA GLY A 47 7.92 -1.34 7.95
C GLY A 47 8.36 0.12 7.93
N ALA A 48 9.61 0.41 8.28
CA ALA A 48 10.16 1.76 8.21
C ALA A 48 10.21 2.30 6.77
N ALA A 49 10.55 1.46 5.78
CA ALA A 49 10.53 1.84 4.37
C ALA A 49 9.12 2.13 3.84
N ILE A 50 8.13 1.27 4.18
CA ILE A 50 6.73 1.53 3.82
C ILE A 50 6.23 2.80 4.50
N ASN A 51 6.53 3.00 5.78
CA ASN A 51 6.15 4.23 6.49
C ASN A 51 6.76 5.47 5.85
N ARG A 52 8.04 5.43 5.46
CA ARG A 52 8.69 6.54 4.76
C ARG A 52 8.06 6.82 3.39
N CYS A 53 7.78 5.77 2.62
CA CYS A 53 7.09 5.87 1.33
C CYS A 53 5.73 6.57 1.44
N PHE A 54 4.96 6.31 2.50
CA PHE A 54 3.64 6.89 2.72
C PHE A 54 3.59 8.06 3.71
N GLY A 55 4.74 8.62 4.10
CA GLY A 55 4.82 9.74 5.05
C GLY A 55 4.24 9.47 6.44
N ILE A 56 4.21 8.20 6.87
CA ILE A 56 3.65 7.78 8.15
C ILE A 56 4.70 7.95 9.25
N VAL A 57 4.36 8.70 10.29
CA VAL A 57 5.18 8.79 11.51
C VAL A 57 4.66 7.78 12.52
N ASN A 58 5.50 6.81 12.89
CA ASN A 58 5.16 5.89 13.98
C ASN A 58 5.26 6.62 15.32
N PRO A 59 4.20 6.65 16.17
CA PRO A 59 4.22 7.39 17.43
C PRO A 59 5.18 6.81 18.48
N GLU A 60 5.59 5.55 18.35
CA GLU A 60 6.47 4.88 19.30
C GLU A 60 7.95 5.24 19.07
N SER A 61 8.62 5.74 20.11
CA SER A 61 10.01 6.24 20.03
C SER A 61 11.00 5.19 19.51
N ALA A 62 10.86 3.93 19.91
CA ALA A 62 11.74 2.84 19.49
C ALA A 62 11.69 2.56 17.97
N PHE A 63 10.60 2.91 17.29
CA PHE A 63 10.51 2.82 15.83
C PHE A 63 11.08 4.06 15.14
N GLN A 64 10.92 5.23 15.74
CA GLN A 64 11.52 6.47 15.23
C GLN A 64 13.05 6.43 15.30
N GLU A 65 13.59 6.02 16.45
CA GLU A 65 15.04 5.87 16.66
C GLU A 65 15.66 4.89 15.65
N PHE A 66 14.98 3.77 15.40
CA PHE A 66 15.41 2.81 14.40
C PHE A 66 15.35 3.36 12.96
N ALA A 67 14.25 4.04 12.60
CA ALA A 67 14.13 4.64 11.27
C ALA A 67 15.16 5.75 11.02
N GLN A 68 15.63 6.39 12.09
CA GLN A 68 16.73 7.35 12.05
C GLN A 68 18.08 6.65 11.90
N SER A 69 18.35 5.61 12.70
CA SER A 69 19.62 4.87 12.64
C SER A 69 19.83 4.16 11.30
N GLU A 70 18.76 3.63 10.72
CA GLU A 70 18.78 2.90 9.44
C GLU A 70 18.37 3.77 8.25
N SER A 71 18.37 5.11 8.37
CA SER A 71 17.80 5.98 7.33
C SER A 71 18.42 5.74 5.96
N ARG A 72 19.74 5.56 5.90
CA ARG A 72 20.44 5.29 4.64
C ARG A 72 19.96 3.99 3.98
N GLU A 73 19.82 2.92 4.75
CA GLU A 73 19.38 1.63 4.21
C GLU A 73 17.92 1.70 3.74
N ILE A 74 17.08 2.44 4.45
CA ILE A 74 15.70 2.70 4.03
C ILE A 74 15.69 3.44 2.68
N ASP A 75 16.49 4.49 2.55
CA ASP A 75 16.53 5.30 1.33
C ASP A 75 17.09 4.48 0.15
N ASP A 76 18.12 3.66 0.39
CA ASP A 76 18.69 2.76 -0.62
C ASP A 76 17.71 1.64 -1.04
N ILE A 77 16.85 1.17 -0.12
CA ILE A 77 15.76 0.24 -0.44
C ILE A 77 14.73 0.92 -1.34
N LEU A 78 14.30 2.15 -1.00
CA LEU A 78 13.29 2.87 -1.77
C LEU A 78 13.80 3.25 -3.17
N ASN A 79 15.06 3.65 -3.30
CA ASN A 79 15.71 3.91 -4.58
C ASN A 79 15.79 2.66 -5.47
N GLY A 80 15.98 1.47 -4.89
CA GLY A 80 16.01 0.19 -5.61
C GLY A 80 14.62 -0.41 -5.90
N LEU A 81 13.57 0.09 -5.24
CA LEU A 81 12.28 -0.59 -5.16
C LEU A 81 11.67 -0.91 -6.53
N THR A 82 11.73 0.02 -7.48
CA THR A 82 11.11 -0.19 -8.80
C THR A 82 11.94 -1.08 -9.72
N ALA A 83 13.23 -1.27 -9.43
CA ALA A 83 14.07 -2.24 -10.12
C ALA A 83 13.85 -3.66 -9.56
N ASP A 84 13.76 -3.77 -8.22
CA ASP A 84 13.56 -5.04 -7.54
C ASP A 84 12.12 -5.58 -7.67
N LEU A 85 11.14 -4.68 -7.67
CA LEU A 85 9.70 -4.97 -7.67
C LEU A 85 8.95 -4.12 -8.71
N PRO A 86 9.28 -4.25 -10.01
CA PRO A 86 8.68 -3.42 -11.07
C PRO A 86 7.15 -3.54 -11.14
N GLN A 87 6.60 -4.69 -10.75
CA GLN A 87 5.15 -4.92 -10.69
C GLN A 87 4.42 -4.02 -9.69
N LEU A 88 5.12 -3.47 -8.68
CA LEU A 88 4.52 -2.62 -7.66
C LEU A 88 4.49 -1.14 -8.04
N ARG A 89 5.20 -0.72 -9.09
CA ARG A 89 5.32 0.70 -9.44
C ARG A 89 3.96 1.36 -9.72
N ILE A 90 3.10 0.69 -10.49
CA ILE A 90 1.75 1.19 -10.80
C ILE A 90 0.85 1.19 -9.54
N PRO A 91 0.72 0.06 -8.80
CA PRO A 91 -0.05 0.03 -7.56
C PRO A 91 0.37 1.10 -6.54
N LEU A 92 1.69 1.30 -6.36
CA LEU A 92 2.21 2.32 -5.44
C LEU A 92 1.91 3.74 -5.93
N THR A 93 2.12 4.03 -7.23
CA THR A 93 1.75 5.33 -7.80
C THR A 93 0.27 5.64 -7.55
N ASP A 94 -0.61 4.68 -7.83
CA ASP A 94 -2.05 4.85 -7.67
C ASP A 94 -2.43 5.06 -6.20
N ALA A 95 -1.86 4.25 -5.29
CA ALA A 95 -2.13 4.36 -3.86
C ALA A 95 -1.64 5.69 -3.27
N LEU A 96 -0.44 6.15 -3.64
CA LEU A 96 0.11 7.43 -3.16
C LEU A 96 -0.78 8.61 -3.57
N ARG A 97 -1.25 8.62 -4.82
CA ARG A 97 -2.10 9.70 -5.32
C ARG A 97 -3.51 9.67 -4.74
N ILE A 98 -4.09 8.48 -4.58
CA ILE A 98 -5.38 8.32 -3.91
C ILE A 98 -5.27 8.75 -2.44
N MET A 99 -4.19 8.38 -1.75
CA MET A 99 -3.97 8.82 -0.37
C MET A 99 -3.92 10.35 -0.28
N VAL A 100 -3.10 11.01 -1.09
CA VAL A 100 -2.97 12.47 -1.06
C VAL A 100 -4.27 13.16 -1.47
N LEU A 101 -5.05 12.58 -2.39
CA LEU A 101 -6.38 13.07 -2.73
C LEU A 101 -7.33 12.99 -1.53
N CYS A 102 -7.38 11.85 -0.84
CA CYS A 102 -8.20 11.67 0.35
C CYS A 102 -7.78 12.62 1.48
N ASP A 103 -6.47 12.78 1.70
CA ASP A 103 -5.91 13.72 2.69
C ASP A 103 -6.34 15.16 2.38
N HIS A 104 -6.22 15.59 1.12
CA HIS A 104 -6.63 16.92 0.69
C HIS A 104 -8.14 17.16 0.90
N GLN A 105 -8.99 16.16 0.64
CA GLN A 105 -10.43 16.25 0.90
C GLN A 105 -10.77 16.42 2.39
N GLU A 106 -9.90 15.93 3.27
CA GLU A 106 -10.02 16.05 4.72
C GLU A 106 -9.26 17.28 5.28
N GLY A 107 -8.68 18.12 4.42
CA GLY A 107 -7.98 19.35 4.79
C GLY A 107 -6.51 19.16 5.19
N VAL A 108 -5.91 18.02 4.86
CA VAL A 108 -4.50 17.70 5.13
C VAL A 108 -3.69 17.82 3.83
N ASP A 109 -2.66 18.67 3.83
CA ASP A 109 -1.74 18.78 2.70
C ASP A 109 -0.54 17.85 2.89
N ASN A 110 -0.55 16.76 2.11
CA ASN A 110 0.53 15.77 2.06
C ASN A 110 1.15 15.69 0.65
N SER A 111 1.06 16.75 -0.15
CA SER A 111 1.61 16.81 -1.51
C SER A 111 3.12 16.53 -1.57
N ILE A 112 3.86 16.85 -0.50
CA ILE A 112 5.30 16.56 -0.37
C ILE A 112 5.64 15.08 -0.53
N ILE A 113 4.72 14.17 -0.13
CA ILE A 113 4.92 12.72 -0.24
C ILE A 113 5.04 12.31 -1.72
N LEU A 114 4.28 12.96 -2.62
CA LEU A 114 4.38 12.70 -4.06
C LEU A 114 5.76 13.12 -4.60
N SER A 115 6.26 14.29 -4.21
CA SER A 115 7.59 14.75 -4.61
C SER A 115 8.68 13.78 -4.15
N GLN A 116 8.64 13.35 -2.89
CA GLN A 116 9.61 12.38 -2.36
C GLN A 116 9.58 11.05 -3.13
N ASN A 117 8.39 10.54 -3.45
CA ASN A 117 8.28 9.29 -4.21
C ASN A 117 8.66 9.44 -5.68
N GLN A 118 8.59 10.65 -6.24
CA GLN A 118 9.17 10.95 -7.54
C GLN A 118 10.70 10.87 -7.49
N ASP A 119 11.32 11.40 -6.43
CA ASP A 119 12.78 11.35 -6.24
C ASP A 119 13.28 9.91 -6.10
N TYR A 120 12.54 9.03 -5.43
CA TYR A 120 12.82 7.59 -5.38
C TYR A 120 12.50 6.83 -6.69
N GLY A 121 11.94 7.51 -7.70
CA GLY A 121 11.51 6.88 -8.97
C GLY A 121 10.25 6.01 -8.88
N ILE A 122 9.59 5.97 -7.73
CA ILE A 122 8.37 5.19 -7.45
C ILE A 122 7.16 5.81 -8.16
N LEU A 123 7.01 7.14 -8.06
CA LEU A 123 5.88 7.86 -8.65
C LEU A 123 6.04 8.01 -10.18
N LEU A 124 5.06 7.53 -10.94
CA LEU A 124 4.95 7.80 -12.37
C LEU A 124 4.25 9.15 -12.60
N VAL A 125 4.98 10.21 -12.90
CA VAL A 125 4.42 11.57 -13.07
C VAL A 125 3.41 11.64 -14.21
N GLU A 126 3.73 11.05 -15.36
CA GLU A 126 2.90 11.06 -16.58
C GLU A 126 1.64 10.19 -16.49
N ARG A 127 1.48 9.41 -15.42
CA ARG A 127 0.27 8.61 -15.22
C ARG A 127 -0.88 9.55 -14.83
N ASP A 128 -2.11 9.25 -15.23
CA ASP A 128 -3.29 9.98 -14.72
C ASP A 128 -3.68 9.52 -13.31
N LEU A 129 -4.41 10.37 -12.56
CA LEU A 129 -5.05 9.97 -11.32
C LEU A 129 -6.08 8.85 -11.61
N PRO A 130 -6.00 7.67 -10.97
CA PRO A 130 -6.94 6.60 -11.25
C PRO A 130 -8.35 6.99 -10.80
N MET A 131 -9.35 6.66 -11.62
CA MET A 131 -10.74 6.73 -11.19
C MET A 131 -10.96 5.78 -10.00
N PRO A 132 -11.79 6.15 -9.00
CA PRO A 132 -12.00 5.35 -7.79
C PRO A 132 -12.31 3.87 -8.05
N HIS A 133 -13.23 3.58 -8.98
CA HIS A 133 -13.58 2.20 -9.34
C HIS A 133 -12.40 1.42 -9.94
N ARG A 134 -11.56 2.05 -10.76
CA ARG A 134 -10.37 1.43 -11.37
C ARG A 134 -9.32 1.11 -10.32
N PHE A 135 -9.13 2.00 -9.34
CA PHE A 135 -8.22 1.75 -8.23
C PHE A 135 -8.69 0.53 -7.42
N ILE A 136 -9.97 0.48 -7.05
CA ILE A 136 -10.52 -0.65 -6.29
C ILE A 136 -10.46 -1.96 -7.07
N GLU A 137 -10.74 -1.94 -8.39
CA GLU A 137 -10.56 -3.11 -9.27
C GLU A 137 -9.11 -3.60 -9.28
N LEU A 138 -8.15 -2.68 -9.39
CA LEU A 138 -6.71 -2.99 -9.35
C LEU A 138 -6.35 -3.66 -8.03
N VAL A 139 -6.72 -3.05 -6.91
CA VAL A 139 -6.42 -3.54 -5.56
C VAL A 139 -7.02 -4.93 -5.35
N ARG A 140 -8.29 -5.14 -5.71
CA ARG A 140 -8.95 -6.44 -5.58
C ARG A 140 -8.27 -7.51 -6.43
N ARG A 141 -7.93 -7.20 -7.68
CA ARG A 141 -7.27 -8.16 -8.58
C ARG A 141 -5.91 -8.59 -8.02
N ILE A 142 -5.10 -7.64 -7.57
CA ILE A 142 -3.77 -7.95 -7.02
C ILE A 142 -3.93 -8.67 -5.67
N GLY A 143 -4.77 -8.17 -4.77
CA GLY A 143 -5.05 -8.81 -3.48
C GLY A 143 -5.53 -10.26 -3.61
N ALA A 144 -6.44 -10.54 -4.56
CA ALA A 144 -6.93 -11.89 -4.84
C ALA A 144 -5.82 -12.81 -5.39
N SER A 145 -4.98 -12.32 -6.31
CA SER A 145 -3.84 -13.11 -6.84
C SER A 145 -2.84 -13.53 -5.76
N LEU A 146 -2.87 -12.84 -4.62
CA LEU A 146 -1.96 -13.02 -3.49
C LEU A 146 -2.66 -13.68 -2.27
N GLY A 147 -3.93 -14.04 -2.38
CA GLY A 147 -4.72 -14.62 -1.29
C GLY A 147 -5.05 -13.65 -0.14
N LEU A 148 -4.88 -12.35 -0.34
CA LEU A 148 -5.11 -11.31 0.66
C LEU A 148 -6.55 -10.79 0.67
N VAL A 149 -7.29 -10.98 -0.42
CA VAL A 149 -8.69 -10.57 -0.58
C VAL A 149 -9.47 -11.75 -1.14
N ILE A 150 -10.56 -12.12 -0.45
CA ILE A 150 -11.50 -13.12 -0.96
C ILE A 150 -12.44 -12.41 -1.95
N PRO A 151 -12.49 -12.81 -3.23
CA PRO A 151 -13.48 -12.26 -4.14
C PRO A 151 -14.89 -12.58 -3.62
N PRO A 152 -15.86 -11.66 -3.71
CA PRO A 152 -17.22 -11.96 -3.30
C PRO A 152 -17.73 -13.18 -4.07
N LEU A 153 -18.37 -14.12 -3.35
CA LEU A 153 -19.04 -15.25 -3.98
C LEU A 153 -20.03 -14.72 -5.02
N PRO A 154 -20.12 -15.33 -6.21
CA PRO A 154 -21.11 -14.95 -7.21
C PRO A 154 -22.51 -15.02 -6.58
N ALA A 155 -23.36 -14.04 -6.88
CA ALA A 155 -24.65 -13.82 -6.22
C ALA A 155 -25.69 -14.97 -6.36
N ASN A 156 -25.32 -16.08 -7.01
CA ASN A 156 -26.21 -17.19 -7.33
C ASN A 156 -26.16 -18.37 -6.33
N GLU A 157 -25.38 -18.30 -5.25
CA GLU A 157 -25.30 -19.42 -4.27
C GLU A 157 -26.01 -19.15 -2.93
N VAL A 158 -26.81 -18.10 -2.83
CA VAL A 158 -27.67 -17.83 -1.66
C VAL A 158 -29.13 -18.10 -2.04
N ASN A 159 -29.47 -19.32 -2.46
CA ASN A 159 -30.87 -19.73 -2.68
C ASN A 159 -31.05 -21.25 -2.76
N THR A 160 -30.56 -22.02 -1.80
CA THR A 160 -31.00 -23.43 -1.61
C THR A 160 -30.87 -23.88 -0.16
N VAL A 161 -31.49 -23.19 0.80
CA VAL A 161 -31.96 -23.83 2.04
C VAL A 161 -33.21 -23.09 2.51
N GLU A 162 -34.36 -23.40 1.91
CA GLU A 162 -35.69 -23.31 2.54
C GLU A 162 -36.74 -23.71 1.50
N LYS A 163 -37.08 -25.00 1.46
CA LYS A 163 -38.43 -25.54 1.23
C LYS A 163 -38.41 -27.07 1.13
N GLY A 164 -39.28 -27.71 1.93
CA GLY A 164 -39.48 -29.15 2.07
C GLY A 164 -39.05 -29.58 3.47
N GLU A 165 -39.89 -30.14 4.35
CA GLU A 165 -41.07 -31.00 4.17
C GLU A 165 -42.02 -30.69 5.35
N GLU A 166 -43.29 -30.34 5.09
CA GLU A 166 -44.48 -31.21 5.25
C GLU A 166 -44.62 -31.90 6.62
#